data_AF-A0A3D2XAN6-F1
#
_entry.id   AF-A0A3D2XAN6-F1
#
_cell.length_a   1.000
_cell.length_b   1.000
_cell.length_c   1.000
_cell.angle_alpha   90.00
_cell.angle_beta   90.00
_cell.angle_gamma   90.00
#
_symmetry.space_group_name_H-M   'P 1'
#
loop_
_entity.id
_entity.type
_entity.pdbx_description
1 polymer ?
#
loop_
_entity_poly.entity_id
_entity_poly.type
_entity_poly.pdbx_seq_one_letter_code
_entity_poly.pdbx_strand_id
1 'polypeptide(L)'
;IHISGNYNRVQDCFITKCGDTGLQISNGGSNNTITRVTSTYNYDKKTNGENADGFAAKLGIGPGNVFTSCKAYNNSDDGFDFYDAKNAVKVYDSEASYNGVGDGNGNGFKVGGNYSADNHYLENCTATGNRSRGFDQNNNTGYITLLNCTGTKNNVNFYFPTAPASGKHKFTGCISSSGASKDKIVGATVTNCSFYQ
;
A
#
# COMPACT_ATOMS: atom_id res chain seq x y z
N ILE A 1 -2.14 -15.75 -6.26
CA ILE A 1 -2.89 -16.35 -5.12
C ILE A 1 -4.12 -15.49 -4.86
N HIS A 2 -5.31 -16.07 -4.77
CA HIS A 2 -6.53 -15.33 -4.43
C HIS A 2 -7.17 -15.93 -3.17
N ILE A 3 -7.46 -15.09 -2.18
CA ILE A 3 -7.97 -15.49 -0.87
C ILE A 3 -9.32 -14.79 -0.65
N SER A 4 -10.41 -15.57 -0.70
CA SER A 4 -11.74 -15.16 -0.25
C SER A 4 -12.13 -15.78 1.11
N GLY A 5 -11.32 -16.72 1.60
CA GLY A 5 -11.54 -17.40 2.88
C GLY A 5 -11.00 -16.63 4.08
N ASN A 6 -11.18 -17.24 5.26
CA ASN A 6 -10.81 -16.64 6.54
C ASN A 6 -9.71 -17.43 7.24
N TYR A 7 -8.94 -16.77 8.11
CA TYR A 7 -7.93 -17.40 8.98
C TYR A 7 -6.83 -18.16 8.22
N ASN A 8 -6.53 -17.75 6.99
CA ASN A 8 -5.45 -18.35 6.22
C ASN A 8 -4.11 -17.75 6.63
N ARG A 9 -3.05 -18.56 6.48
CA ARG A 9 -1.68 -18.13 6.69
C ARG A 9 -0.85 -18.45 5.46
N VAL A 10 -0.29 -17.40 4.84
CA VAL A 10 0.67 -17.53 3.73
C VAL A 10 2.00 -17.00 4.21
N GLN A 11 3.04 -17.83 4.14
CA GLN A 11 4.34 -17.48 4.69
C GLN A 11 5.49 -17.98 3.82
N ASP A 12 6.62 -17.27 3.86
CA ASP A 12 7.89 -17.72 3.27
C ASP A 12 7.78 -18.05 1.77
N CYS A 13 6.92 -17.31 1.06
CA CYS A 13 6.63 -17.53 -0.35
C CYS A 13 7.32 -16.49 -1.24
N PHE A 14 7.65 -16.90 -2.46
CA PHE A 14 8.11 -16.01 -3.53
C PHE A 14 7.14 -16.12 -4.71
N ILE A 15 6.40 -15.04 -4.97
CA ILE A 15 5.37 -14.96 -6.00
C ILE A 15 5.88 -14.05 -7.11
N THR A 16 5.85 -14.50 -8.37
CA THR A 16 6.38 -13.69 -9.46
C THR A 16 5.75 -14.00 -10.80
N LYS A 17 5.80 -13.03 -11.72
CA LYS A 17 5.37 -13.19 -13.12
C LYS A 17 3.93 -13.68 -13.27
N CYS A 18 3.07 -13.29 -12.32
CA CYS A 18 1.64 -13.53 -12.45
C CYS A 18 1.07 -12.61 -13.55
N GLY A 19 0.08 -13.11 -14.29
CA GLY A 19 -0.64 -12.33 -15.31
C GLY A 19 -1.68 -11.35 -14.76
N ASP A 20 -1.63 -11.13 -13.46
CA ASP A 20 -2.45 -10.25 -12.62
C ASP A 20 -1.72 -10.13 -11.25
N THR A 21 -2.37 -9.55 -10.24
CA THR A 21 -1.88 -9.39 -8.87
C THR A 21 -1.31 -10.69 -8.29
N GLY A 22 -0.14 -10.60 -7.66
CA GLY A 22 0.55 -11.76 -7.08
C GLY A 22 -0.24 -12.43 -5.95
N LEU A 23 -0.69 -11.65 -4.96
CA LEU A 23 -1.58 -12.13 -3.90
C LEU A 23 -2.68 -11.12 -3.62
N GLN A 24 -3.93 -11.55 -3.79
CA GLN A 24 -5.11 -10.73 -3.50
C GLN A 24 -5.98 -11.37 -2.41
N ILE A 25 -6.39 -10.56 -1.43
CA ILE A 25 -7.49 -10.85 -0.52
C ILE A 25 -8.68 -9.99 -0.98
N SER A 26 -9.86 -10.59 -1.19
CA SER A 26 -11.09 -9.87 -1.52
C SER A 26 -12.33 -10.70 -1.15
N ASN A 27 -13.54 -10.21 -1.46
CA ASN A 27 -14.80 -10.96 -1.32
C ASN A 27 -15.04 -11.51 0.09
N GLY A 28 -14.83 -10.68 1.12
CA GLY A 28 -15.09 -11.02 2.51
C GLY A 28 -13.95 -11.75 3.23
N GLY A 29 -12.83 -12.04 2.56
CA GLY A 29 -11.68 -12.68 3.20
C GLY A 29 -11.21 -11.88 4.43
N SER A 30 -11.11 -12.55 5.57
CA SER A 30 -10.86 -11.92 6.88
C SER A 30 -9.83 -12.67 7.72
N ASN A 31 -9.18 -11.99 8.65
CA ASN A 31 -8.24 -12.58 9.60
C ASN A 31 -7.10 -13.38 8.93
N ASN A 32 -6.71 -13.01 7.71
CA ASN A 32 -5.61 -13.67 7.00
C ASN A 32 -4.28 -13.01 7.38
N THR A 33 -3.24 -13.83 7.53
CA THR A 33 -1.89 -13.38 7.88
C THR A 33 -0.91 -13.73 6.77
N ILE A 34 -0.28 -12.71 6.20
CA ILE A 34 0.72 -12.84 5.13
C ILE A 34 2.07 -12.42 5.70
N THR A 35 3.04 -13.33 5.75
CA THR A 35 4.30 -13.09 6.47
C THR A 35 5.52 -13.50 5.68
N ARG A 36 6.53 -12.62 5.55
CA ARG A 36 7.78 -12.91 4.81
C ARG A 36 7.52 -13.40 3.38
N VAL A 37 6.54 -12.79 2.71
CA VAL A 37 6.22 -13.09 1.32
C VAL A 37 6.83 -12.01 0.43
N THR A 38 7.43 -12.43 -0.67
CA THR A 38 7.89 -11.53 -1.73
C THR A 38 6.98 -11.67 -2.96
N SER A 39 6.57 -10.56 -3.56
CA SER A 39 5.75 -10.51 -4.77
C SER A 39 6.35 -9.53 -5.79
N THR A 40 6.70 -10.02 -6.98
CA THR A 40 7.49 -9.22 -7.94
C THR A 40 7.26 -9.56 -9.42
N TYR A 41 7.44 -8.59 -10.31
CA TYR A 41 7.31 -8.76 -11.76
C TYR A 41 5.94 -9.29 -12.20
N ASN A 42 4.89 -9.02 -11.42
CA ASN A 42 3.52 -9.29 -11.84
C ASN A 42 3.12 -8.24 -12.87
N TYR A 43 2.46 -8.68 -13.94
CA TYR A 43 2.13 -7.82 -15.07
C TYR A 43 0.92 -8.37 -15.82
N ASP A 44 -0.18 -7.60 -15.88
CA ASP A 44 -1.38 -7.98 -16.61
C ASP A 44 -1.38 -7.38 -18.03
N LYS A 45 -1.00 -8.20 -19.01
CA LYS A 45 -0.91 -7.79 -20.42
C LYS A 45 -2.22 -7.24 -20.98
N LYS A 46 -3.36 -7.67 -20.44
CA LYS A 46 -4.70 -7.28 -20.92
C LYS A 46 -4.93 -5.76 -20.81
N THR A 47 -4.38 -5.11 -19.79
CA THR A 47 -4.52 -3.67 -19.57
C THR A 47 -3.19 -2.93 -19.65
N ASN A 48 -2.19 -3.56 -20.27
CA ASN A 48 -0.83 -3.01 -20.34
C ASN A 48 -0.22 -2.73 -18.94
N GLY A 49 -0.57 -3.56 -17.95
CA GLY A 49 -0.02 -3.51 -16.60
C GLY A 49 -0.80 -2.67 -15.60
N GLU A 50 -2.02 -2.23 -15.92
CA GLU A 50 -2.82 -1.33 -15.06
C GLU A 50 -3.32 -1.99 -13.76
N ASN A 51 -3.33 -3.32 -13.63
CA ASN A 51 -3.98 -3.99 -12.48
C ASN A 51 -3.08 -4.90 -11.64
N ALA A 52 -1.90 -5.31 -12.14
CA ALA A 52 -1.12 -6.33 -11.47
C ALA A 52 -0.27 -5.75 -10.33
N ASP A 53 -0.79 -5.88 -9.10
CA ASP A 53 -0.11 -5.48 -7.88
C ASP A 53 0.85 -6.56 -7.36
N GLY A 54 1.73 -6.18 -6.43
CA GLY A 54 2.44 -7.12 -5.57
C GLY A 54 1.48 -7.84 -4.63
N PHE A 55 0.82 -7.06 -3.77
CA PHE A 55 -0.18 -7.50 -2.81
C PHE A 55 -1.43 -6.63 -2.92
N ALA A 56 -2.60 -7.25 -2.79
CA ALA A 56 -3.85 -6.52 -2.70
C ALA A 56 -4.73 -7.05 -1.56
N ALA A 57 -5.40 -6.13 -0.87
CA ALA A 57 -6.46 -6.43 0.07
C ALA A 57 -7.59 -5.44 -0.20
N LYS A 58 -8.35 -5.74 -1.26
CA LYS A 58 -9.20 -4.79 -1.99
C LYS A 58 -10.57 -5.37 -2.31
N LEU A 59 -11.49 -4.53 -2.80
CA LEU A 59 -12.80 -4.93 -3.30
C LEU A 59 -13.63 -5.70 -2.25
N GLY A 60 -13.83 -5.07 -1.09
CA GLY A 60 -14.65 -5.61 0.00
C GLY A 60 -14.02 -6.80 0.71
N ILE A 61 -12.95 -6.56 1.46
CA ILE A 61 -12.39 -7.55 2.39
C ILE A 61 -13.19 -7.59 3.70
N GLY A 62 -13.06 -8.66 4.46
CA GLY A 62 -13.42 -8.65 5.88
C GLY A 62 -12.31 -8.05 6.74
N PRO A 63 -12.53 -7.90 8.07
CA PRO A 63 -11.56 -7.28 8.97
C PRO A 63 -10.38 -8.20 9.30
N GLY A 64 -9.34 -7.63 9.91
CA GLY A 64 -8.28 -8.41 10.57
C GLY A 64 -7.18 -8.94 9.64
N ASN A 65 -7.10 -8.48 8.40
CA ASN A 65 -6.05 -8.89 7.47
C ASN A 65 -4.72 -8.15 7.78
N VAL A 66 -3.63 -8.91 7.82
CA VAL A 66 -2.30 -8.42 8.22
C VAL A 66 -1.22 -8.87 7.24
N PHE A 67 -0.33 -7.93 6.90
CA PHE A 67 0.91 -8.19 6.16
C PHE A 67 2.11 -7.85 7.05
N THR A 68 3.10 -8.74 7.13
CA THR A 68 4.29 -8.54 7.98
C THR A 68 5.56 -9.00 7.26
N SER A 69 6.58 -8.15 7.23
CA SER A 69 7.87 -8.45 6.59
C SER A 69 7.74 -8.83 5.11
N CYS A 70 6.75 -8.27 4.41
CA CYS A 70 6.49 -8.55 3.01
C CYS A 70 7.29 -7.60 2.10
N LYS A 71 7.61 -8.05 0.88
CA LYS A 71 8.34 -7.25 -0.11
C LYS A 71 7.60 -7.25 -1.44
N ALA A 72 7.27 -6.07 -1.95
CA ALA A 72 6.61 -5.89 -3.24
C ALA A 72 7.47 -5.03 -4.15
N TYR A 73 8.02 -5.59 -5.23
CA TYR A 73 8.88 -4.80 -6.11
C TYR A 73 8.73 -5.13 -7.59
N ASN A 74 8.95 -4.13 -8.45
CA ASN A 74 8.84 -4.26 -9.91
C ASN A 74 7.49 -4.85 -10.39
N ASN A 75 6.39 -4.61 -9.66
CA ASN A 75 5.05 -4.93 -10.14
C ASN A 75 4.55 -3.83 -11.07
N SER A 76 3.65 -4.18 -11.99
CA SER A 76 3.23 -3.24 -13.04
C SER A 76 2.37 -2.11 -12.50
N ASP A 77 1.40 -2.39 -11.61
CA ASP A 77 0.57 -1.37 -10.96
C ASP A 77 1.21 -0.91 -9.64
N ASP A 78 0.83 -1.46 -8.49
CA ASP A 78 1.35 -1.03 -7.20
C ASP A 78 2.08 -2.14 -6.41
N GLY A 79 2.82 -1.74 -5.39
CA GLY A 79 3.37 -2.67 -4.42
C GLY A 79 2.28 -3.29 -3.54
N PHE A 80 1.50 -2.43 -2.90
CA PHE A 80 0.34 -2.78 -2.08
C PHE A 80 -0.87 -1.93 -2.49
N ASP A 81 -2.01 -2.58 -2.77
CA ASP A 81 -3.27 -1.91 -3.13
C ASP A 81 -4.43 -2.30 -2.19
N PHE A 82 -5.00 -1.30 -1.50
CA PHE A 82 -6.16 -1.42 -0.63
C PHE A 82 -7.42 -0.71 -1.19
N TYR A 83 -7.53 -0.60 -2.51
CA TYR A 83 -8.66 0.01 -3.19
C TYR A 83 -10.00 -0.59 -2.73
N ASP A 84 -10.91 0.25 -2.25
CA ASP A 84 -12.25 -0.17 -1.85
C ASP A 84 -12.25 -1.35 -0.84
N ALA A 85 -11.30 -1.35 0.10
CA ALA A 85 -11.14 -2.44 1.06
C ALA A 85 -12.37 -2.63 1.97
N LYS A 86 -13.04 -1.54 2.37
CA LYS A 86 -14.18 -1.51 3.31
C LYS A 86 -13.84 -1.88 4.75
N ASN A 87 -12.63 -2.35 5.01
CA ASN A 87 -12.10 -2.65 6.33
C ASN A 87 -10.61 -2.32 6.39
N ALA A 88 -10.13 -2.04 7.60
CA ALA A 88 -8.73 -1.71 7.82
C ALA A 88 -7.80 -2.90 7.53
N VAL A 89 -6.63 -2.57 6.98
CA VAL A 89 -5.49 -3.47 6.77
C VAL A 89 -4.35 -2.98 7.61
N LYS A 90 -3.61 -3.91 8.23
CA LYS A 90 -2.39 -3.61 8.99
C LYS A 90 -1.17 -4.13 8.26
N VAL A 91 -0.15 -3.29 8.14
CA VAL A 91 1.12 -3.65 7.49
C VAL A 91 2.28 -3.33 8.42
N TYR A 92 3.19 -4.28 8.58
CA TYR A 92 4.34 -4.17 9.47
C TYR A 92 5.63 -4.52 8.72
N ASP A 93 6.69 -3.77 8.97
CA ASP A 93 8.07 -4.08 8.55
C ASP A 93 8.21 -4.45 7.05
N SER A 94 7.40 -3.84 6.19
CA SER A 94 7.27 -4.24 4.78
C SER A 94 7.85 -3.21 3.83
N GLU A 95 8.24 -3.68 2.64
CA GLU A 95 8.90 -2.87 1.61
C GLU A 95 8.07 -2.85 0.32
N ALA A 96 7.95 -1.68 -0.29
CA ALA A 96 7.42 -1.52 -1.64
C ALA A 96 8.39 -0.69 -2.50
N SER A 97 8.99 -1.30 -3.52
CA SER A 97 10.04 -0.64 -4.30
C SER A 97 9.93 -0.82 -5.81
N TYR A 98 10.19 0.27 -6.56
CA TYR A 98 10.27 0.24 -8.03
C TYR A 98 9.01 -0.29 -8.74
N ASN A 99 7.82 -0.10 -8.16
CA ASN A 99 6.56 -0.46 -8.82
C ASN A 99 6.14 0.63 -9.83
N GLY A 100 5.39 0.24 -10.86
CA GLY A 100 4.90 1.11 -11.93
C GLY A 100 5.60 0.89 -13.26
N VAL A 101 5.07 0.00 -14.08
CA VAL A 101 5.56 -0.33 -15.43
C VAL A 101 4.38 -0.37 -16.41
N GLY A 102 4.58 0.13 -17.63
CA GLY A 102 3.48 0.27 -18.59
C GLY A 102 2.49 1.32 -18.10
N ASP A 103 1.21 0.99 -18.09
CA ASP A 103 0.14 1.90 -17.69
C ASP A 103 -0.19 1.84 -16.18
N GLY A 104 0.35 0.87 -15.45
CA GLY A 104 0.12 0.75 -14.01
C GLY A 104 0.69 1.89 -13.20
N ASN A 105 -0.06 2.38 -12.22
CA ASN A 105 0.09 3.64 -11.50
C ASN A 105 1.49 3.84 -10.92
N GLY A 106 2.00 2.82 -10.22
CA GLY A 106 3.34 2.83 -9.66
C GLY A 106 3.43 3.45 -8.28
N ASN A 107 2.52 3.08 -7.40
CA ASN A 107 2.58 3.44 -5.99
C ASN A 107 3.27 2.34 -5.18
N GLY A 108 3.95 2.71 -4.09
CA GLY A 108 4.47 1.76 -3.12
C GLY A 108 3.34 1.15 -2.31
N PHE A 109 2.68 1.99 -1.51
CA PHE A 109 1.50 1.64 -0.71
C PHE A 109 0.32 2.53 -1.07
N LYS A 110 -0.62 2.02 -1.88
CA LYS A 110 -1.93 2.62 -2.17
C LYS A 110 -2.89 2.24 -1.04
N VAL A 111 -3.02 3.12 -0.04
CA VAL A 111 -3.72 2.86 1.23
C VAL A 111 -5.18 3.34 1.21
N GLY A 112 -5.87 3.13 0.09
CA GLY A 112 -7.24 3.61 -0.08
C GLY A 112 -7.81 3.45 -1.48
N GLY A 113 -9.05 3.90 -1.65
CA GLY A 113 -9.73 3.94 -2.94
C GLY A 113 -11.22 4.25 -2.79
N ASN A 114 -11.85 4.69 -3.88
CA ASN A 114 -13.31 4.75 -4.00
C ASN A 114 -14.05 5.50 -2.86
N TYR A 115 -13.40 6.48 -2.24
CA TYR A 115 -13.94 7.24 -1.11
C TYR A 115 -14.35 6.37 0.10
N SER A 116 -13.84 5.14 0.20
CA SER A 116 -14.04 4.30 1.38
C SER A 116 -13.40 4.92 2.62
N ALA A 117 -13.98 4.68 3.79
CA ALA A 117 -13.53 5.25 5.05
C ALA A 117 -12.71 4.22 5.86
N ASP A 118 -11.57 3.81 5.30
CA ASP A 118 -10.81 2.66 5.79
C ASP A 118 -9.59 3.10 6.62
N ASN A 119 -9.60 2.79 7.92
CA ASN A 119 -8.56 3.27 8.83
C ASN A 119 -7.31 2.37 8.83
N HIS A 120 -6.56 2.35 7.72
CA HIS A 120 -5.36 1.51 7.60
C HIS A 120 -4.22 1.94 8.54
N TYR A 121 -3.38 0.98 8.87
CA TYR A 121 -2.24 1.14 9.77
C TYR A 121 -0.98 0.56 9.15
N LEU A 122 0.08 1.36 9.06
CA LEU A 122 1.38 0.92 8.57
C LEU A 122 2.46 1.31 9.58
N GLU A 123 3.34 0.36 9.91
CA GLU A 123 4.46 0.56 10.82
C GLU A 123 5.75 0.02 10.23
N ASN A 124 6.84 0.79 10.39
CA ASN A 124 8.19 0.46 9.90
C ASN A 124 8.22 0.08 8.41
N CYS A 125 7.33 0.66 7.60
CA CYS A 125 7.25 0.35 6.18
C CYS A 125 8.16 1.28 5.36
N THR A 126 8.76 0.76 4.30
CA THR A 126 9.66 1.52 3.42
C THR A 126 9.16 1.53 1.99
N ALA A 127 9.03 2.71 1.39
CA ALA A 127 8.65 2.88 -0.01
C ALA A 127 9.80 3.53 -0.79
N THR A 128 10.36 2.83 -1.78
CA THR A 128 11.57 3.32 -2.49
C THR A 128 11.41 3.29 -4.00
N GLY A 129 11.64 4.43 -4.66
CA GLY A 129 11.81 4.46 -6.12
C GLY A 129 10.58 4.04 -6.93
N ASN A 130 9.38 4.04 -6.35
CA ASN A 130 8.15 3.77 -7.08
C ASN A 130 7.88 4.94 -8.05
N ARG A 131 7.32 4.63 -9.23
CA ARG A 131 7.13 5.59 -10.33
C ARG A 131 6.37 6.84 -9.90
N SER A 132 5.36 6.68 -9.04
CA SER A 132 4.44 7.73 -8.62
C SER A 132 4.60 8.06 -7.13
N ARG A 133 3.92 7.33 -6.23
CA ARG A 133 3.84 7.71 -4.82
C ARG A 133 4.47 6.65 -3.92
N GLY A 134 5.14 7.04 -2.85
CA GLY A 134 5.62 6.11 -1.84
C GLY A 134 4.45 5.57 -1.01
N PHE A 135 3.78 6.48 -0.31
CA PHE A 135 2.53 6.24 0.42
C PHE A 135 1.43 7.12 -0.17
N ASP A 136 0.36 6.50 -0.67
CA ASP A 136 -0.72 7.17 -1.39
C ASP A 136 -2.06 7.00 -0.67
N GLN A 137 -2.69 8.13 -0.30
CA GLN A 137 -4.03 8.15 0.26
C GLN A 137 -5.08 7.57 -0.68
N ASN A 138 -4.93 7.80 -1.99
CA ASN A 138 -5.84 7.35 -3.04
C ASN A 138 -7.34 7.57 -2.75
N ASN A 139 -7.70 8.79 -2.34
CA ASN A 139 -9.08 9.18 -2.03
C ASN A 139 -9.73 8.42 -0.85
N ASN A 140 -8.97 7.77 0.03
CA ASN A 140 -9.50 7.28 1.30
C ASN A 140 -10.06 8.45 2.13
N THR A 141 -11.28 8.28 2.65
CA THR A 141 -11.94 9.26 3.53
C THR A 141 -11.74 8.94 5.02
N GLY A 142 -11.22 7.76 5.33
CA GLY A 142 -10.78 7.35 6.67
C GLY A 142 -9.42 7.92 7.01
N TYR A 143 -9.09 7.91 8.31
CA TYR A 143 -7.77 8.37 8.75
C TYR A 143 -6.73 7.25 8.58
N ILE A 144 -5.51 7.63 8.23
CA ILE A 144 -4.39 6.70 8.05
C ILE A 144 -3.40 6.89 9.20
N THR A 145 -2.91 5.78 9.75
CA THR A 145 -1.82 5.80 10.73
C THR A 145 -0.54 5.30 10.10
N LEU A 146 0.50 6.13 10.12
CA LEU A 146 1.86 5.78 9.70
C LEU A 146 2.80 5.96 10.90
N LEU A 147 3.52 4.90 11.25
CA LEU A 147 4.50 4.90 12.33
C LEU A 147 5.86 4.48 11.76
N ASN A 148 6.87 5.35 11.89
CA ASN A 148 8.25 5.11 11.45
C ASN A 148 8.37 4.68 9.97
N CYS A 149 7.46 5.17 9.12
CA CYS A 149 7.49 4.88 7.69
C CYS A 149 8.50 5.76 6.96
N THR A 150 9.24 5.17 6.02
CA THR A 150 10.27 5.88 5.25
C THR A 150 9.93 5.89 3.77
N GLY A 151 9.82 7.07 3.16
CA GLY A 151 9.68 7.25 1.73
C GLY A 151 10.98 7.81 1.14
N THR A 152 11.53 7.15 0.12
CA THR A 152 12.79 7.56 -0.51
C THR A 152 12.72 7.49 -2.04
N LYS A 153 13.13 8.56 -2.74
CA LYS A 153 13.27 8.55 -4.22
C LYS A 153 12.00 8.18 -5.02
N ASN A 154 10.81 8.26 -4.43
CA ASN A 154 9.57 8.19 -5.20
C ASN A 154 9.33 9.56 -5.88
N ASN A 155 8.40 9.67 -6.83
CA ASN A 155 8.04 10.99 -7.35
C ASN A 155 7.46 11.86 -6.21
N VAL A 156 6.49 11.36 -5.45
CA VAL A 156 6.11 11.94 -4.14
C VAL A 156 6.26 10.87 -3.07
N ASN A 157 6.95 11.15 -1.96
CA ASN A 157 7.15 10.13 -0.92
C ASN A 157 5.87 9.91 -0.09
N PHE A 158 5.20 10.98 0.34
CA PHE A 158 3.93 10.91 1.07
C PHE A 158 2.90 11.82 0.40
N TYR A 159 1.82 11.21 -0.13
CA TYR A 159 0.77 11.92 -0.85
C TYR A 159 -0.59 11.72 -0.19
N PHE A 160 -0.92 12.66 0.71
CA PHE A 160 -2.16 12.78 1.47
C PHE A 160 -2.77 14.17 1.24
N PRO A 161 -3.36 14.42 0.06
CA PRO A 161 -3.83 15.74 -0.35
C PRO A 161 -5.12 16.20 0.32
N THR A 162 -5.89 15.31 0.95
CA THR A 162 -7.19 15.65 1.55
C THR A 162 -7.28 15.19 3.00
N ALA A 163 -8.00 15.96 3.82
CA ALA A 163 -8.29 15.55 5.20
C ALA A 163 -9.28 14.36 5.22
N PRO A 164 -9.20 13.47 6.22
CA PRO A 164 -10.21 12.44 6.41
C PRO A 164 -11.56 13.09 6.79
N ALA A 165 -12.66 12.40 6.50
CA ALA A 165 -14.01 12.86 6.80
C ALA A 165 -14.29 12.96 8.32
N SER A 166 -13.56 12.19 9.12
CA SER A 166 -13.58 12.26 10.58
C SER A 166 -12.21 11.95 11.17
N GLY A 167 -11.87 12.60 12.28
CA GLY A 167 -10.56 12.47 12.92
C GLY A 167 -9.43 13.17 12.15
N LYS A 168 -8.21 12.65 12.26
CA LYS A 168 -7.01 13.13 11.58
C LYS A 168 -6.12 11.93 11.25
N HIS A 169 -5.37 12.01 10.15
CA HIS A 169 -4.24 11.09 9.96
C HIS A 169 -3.27 11.21 11.14
N LYS A 170 -2.56 10.12 11.44
CA LYS A 170 -1.60 10.06 12.56
C LYS A 170 -0.24 9.64 12.02
N PHE A 171 0.64 10.59 11.82
CA PHE A 171 1.98 10.33 11.28
C PHE A 171 3.02 10.58 12.37
N THR A 172 3.74 9.53 12.74
CA THR A 172 4.78 9.59 13.78
C THR A 172 6.08 9.01 13.24
N GLY A 173 7.20 9.70 13.44
CA GLY A 173 8.53 9.19 13.07
C GLY A 173 8.76 8.97 11.57
N CYS A 174 7.90 9.52 10.70
CA CYS A 174 7.99 9.28 9.26
C CYS A 174 9.12 10.12 8.63
N ILE A 175 9.87 9.50 7.71
CA ILE A 175 11.03 10.14 7.07
C ILE A 175 10.81 10.19 5.56
N SER A 176 10.90 11.38 4.99
CA SER A 176 10.92 11.63 3.55
C SER A 176 12.30 12.06 3.12
N SER A 177 12.86 11.39 2.12
CA SER A 177 14.15 11.78 1.55
C SER A 177 14.16 11.66 0.03
N SER A 178 14.84 12.60 -0.62
CA SER A 178 15.11 12.56 -2.07
C SER A 178 13.88 12.32 -2.98
N GLY A 179 12.68 12.72 -2.55
CA GLY A 179 11.50 12.70 -3.42
C GLY A 179 11.65 13.70 -4.56
N ALA A 180 11.18 13.37 -5.77
CA ALA A 180 11.29 14.28 -6.91
C ALA A 180 10.40 15.53 -6.74
N SER A 181 9.30 15.37 -6.03
CA SER A 181 8.30 16.40 -5.70
C SER A 181 8.04 16.46 -4.20
N LYS A 182 7.51 17.59 -3.75
CA LYS A 182 7.12 17.84 -2.35
C LYS A 182 6.02 16.88 -1.89
N ASP A 183 6.12 16.45 -0.63
CA ASP A 183 5.08 15.73 0.09
C ASP A 183 3.80 16.56 0.19
N LYS A 184 2.66 15.88 0.22
CA LYS A 184 1.34 16.47 0.46
C LYS A 184 0.78 15.88 1.74
N ILE A 185 0.56 16.71 2.75
CA ILE A 185 0.09 16.27 4.05
C ILE A 185 -1.02 17.22 4.51
N VAL A 186 -2.27 16.79 4.37
CA VAL A 186 -3.46 17.54 4.78
C VAL A 186 -4.22 16.74 5.83
N GLY A 187 -4.73 17.41 6.87
CA GLY A 187 -5.56 16.74 7.89
C GLY A 187 -4.82 15.74 8.78
N ALA A 188 -3.51 15.91 9.01
CA ALA A 188 -2.70 15.02 9.83
C ALA A 188 -2.27 15.66 11.17
N THR A 189 -2.24 14.86 12.22
CA THR A 189 -1.38 15.10 13.39
C THR A 189 -0.01 14.51 13.08
N VAL A 190 1.02 15.35 13.07
CA VAL A 190 2.39 15.00 12.72
C VAL A 190 3.27 15.10 13.97
N THR A 191 4.06 14.07 14.25
CA THR A 191 4.95 14.02 15.43
C THR A 191 6.30 13.42 15.06
N ASN A 192 7.38 14.16 15.25
CA ASN A 192 8.75 13.71 14.95
C ASN A 192 8.94 13.18 13.50
N CYS A 193 8.21 13.74 12.52
CA CYS A 193 8.39 13.42 11.12
C CYS A 193 9.30 14.43 10.42
N SER A 194 10.02 13.97 9.40
CA SER A 194 10.78 14.80 8.47
C SER A 194 10.16 14.70 7.08
N PHE A 195 9.20 15.57 6.77
CA PHE A 195 8.57 15.65 5.44
C PHE A 195 9.24 16.72 4.57
N TYR A 196 9.28 16.47 3.26
CA TYR A 196 9.74 17.42 2.26
C TYR A 196 8.56 18.29 1.77
N GLN A 197 8.20 19.33 2.53
CA GLN A 197 7.03 20.18 2.24
C GLN A 197 7.34 21.40 1.36
#